data_AF-A0A557SUX0-F1
#
_entry.id   AF-A0A557SUX0-F1
#
_cell.length_a   1.000
_cell.length_b   1.000
_cell.length_c   1.000
_cell.angle_alpha   90.00
_cell.angle_beta   90.00
_cell.angle_gamma   90.00
#
_symmetry.space_group_name_H-M   'P 1'
#
loop_
_entity.id
_entity.type
_entity.pdbx_description
1 polymer ?
#
loop_
_entity_poly.entity_id
_entity_poly.type
_entity_poly.pdbx_seq_one_letter_code
_entity_poly.pdbx_strand_id
1 'polypeptide(L)'
;MYGCNRCTRKFSRRWNARRHNSLVRDDSALILDRNGEILNKDNSPNLDSTAENHQQLQEQKIRNFCVRMIKPIDKLETLVNIRSPVERQKYFSSVITYSLSQANPINYIEDLIDNAYSNLWLNRLINYVAVGNNINYQGARILLENLITNNESFDT
;
A
#
# COMPACT_ATOMS: atom_id res chain seq x y z
N MET A 1 29.66 -37.46 -15.57
CA MET A 1 28.80 -37.17 -14.41
C MET A 1 27.98 -35.92 -14.72
N TYR A 2 26.86 -35.68 -14.06
CA TYR A 2 26.06 -34.46 -14.22
C TYR A 2 26.34 -33.50 -13.07
N GLY A 3 26.51 -32.22 -13.37
CA GLY A 3 26.82 -31.18 -12.38
C GLY A 3 25.67 -30.20 -12.19
N CYS A 4 25.65 -29.49 -11.06
CA CYS A 4 24.85 -28.29 -10.88
C CYS A 4 25.74 -27.07 -11.14
N ASN A 5 25.27 -26.08 -11.90
CA ASN A 5 26.07 -24.89 -12.20
C ASN A 5 26.25 -23.93 -11.00
N ARG A 6 25.54 -24.15 -9.89
CA ARG A 6 25.58 -23.28 -8.69
C ARG A 6 26.13 -23.96 -7.44
N CYS A 7 26.45 -25.24 -7.50
CA CYS A 7 27.09 -25.94 -6.38
C CYS A 7 28.11 -26.95 -6.90
N THR A 8 29.02 -27.40 -6.04
CA THR A 8 30.09 -28.33 -6.43
C THR A 8 29.65 -29.80 -6.48
N ARG A 9 28.33 -30.09 -6.29
CA ARG A 9 27.83 -31.47 -6.27
C ARG A 9 27.78 -32.07 -7.68
N LYS A 10 28.20 -33.34 -7.77
CA LYS A 10 28.18 -34.15 -8.99
C LYS A 10 27.29 -35.37 -8.77
N PHE A 11 26.53 -35.72 -9.80
CA PHE A 11 25.56 -36.81 -9.78
C PHE A 11 25.88 -37.82 -10.88
N SER A 12 25.69 -39.11 -10.60
CA SER A 12 25.90 -40.17 -11.59
C SER A 12 24.78 -40.22 -12.64
N ARG A 13 23.55 -39.81 -12.29
CA ARG A 13 22.35 -39.85 -13.14
C ARG A 13 21.72 -38.46 -13.29
N ARG A 14 21.20 -38.14 -14.48
CA ARG A 14 20.53 -36.85 -14.80
C ARG A 14 19.34 -36.59 -13.89
N TRP A 15 18.54 -37.61 -13.60
CA TRP A 15 17.38 -37.51 -12.71
C TRP A 15 17.76 -37.07 -11.29
N ASN A 16 18.89 -37.53 -10.75
CA ASN A 16 19.35 -37.14 -9.42
C ASN A 16 19.76 -35.66 -9.39
N ALA A 17 20.38 -35.17 -10.47
CA ALA A 17 20.67 -33.74 -10.62
C ALA A 17 19.38 -32.90 -10.76
N ARG A 18 18.38 -33.37 -11.53
CA ARG A 18 17.05 -32.73 -11.62
C ARG A 18 16.36 -32.65 -10.26
N ARG A 19 16.29 -33.76 -9.54
CA ARG A 19 15.69 -33.82 -8.19
C ARG A 19 16.45 -32.97 -7.17
N HIS A 20 17.78 -32.90 -7.29
CA HIS A 20 18.56 -32.00 -6.45
C HIS A 20 18.21 -30.54 -6.70
N ASN A 21 18.15 -30.12 -7.98
CA ASN A 21 17.77 -28.77 -8.33
C ASN A 21 16.37 -28.47 -7.77
N SER A 22 15.36 -29.29 -8.04
CA SER A 22 13.97 -29.05 -7.58
C SER A 22 13.78 -29.02 -6.06
N LEU A 23 14.66 -29.67 -5.28
CA LEU A 23 14.51 -29.75 -3.81
C LEU A 23 15.38 -28.74 -3.05
N VAL A 24 16.49 -28.30 -3.64
CA VAL A 24 17.50 -27.49 -2.92
C VAL A 24 17.51 -26.04 -3.39
N ARG A 25 16.95 -25.73 -4.57
CA ARG A 25 16.90 -24.38 -5.17
C ARG A 25 15.67 -24.25 -6.07
N ASP A 26 15.15 -23.04 -6.29
CA ASP A 26 14.13 -22.81 -7.33
C ASP A 26 14.61 -23.30 -8.72
N ASP A 27 13.66 -23.53 -9.63
CA ASP A 27 13.78 -24.06 -11.01
C ASP A 27 14.79 -23.37 -11.96
N SER A 28 15.59 -22.45 -11.44
CA SER A 28 16.64 -21.68 -12.11
C SER A 28 18.03 -22.36 -12.15
N ALA A 29 18.24 -23.45 -11.39
CA ALA A 29 19.52 -24.18 -11.43
C ALA A 29 19.63 -25.05 -12.70
N LEU A 30 20.77 -24.93 -13.41
CA LEU A 30 21.02 -25.64 -14.67
C LEU A 30 21.82 -26.91 -14.42
N ILE A 31 21.56 -27.94 -15.23
CA ILE A 31 22.28 -29.21 -15.18
C ILE A 31 23.36 -29.18 -16.25
N LEU A 32 24.60 -29.36 -15.80
CA LEU A 32 25.76 -29.53 -16.65
C LEU A 32 25.92 -31.01 -17.02
N ASP A 33 26.31 -31.28 -18.25
CA ASP A 33 26.62 -32.61 -18.74
C ASP A 33 28.01 -33.10 -18.28
N ARG A 34 28.51 -34.19 -18.88
CA ARG A 34 29.83 -34.75 -18.51
C ARG A 34 31.00 -33.87 -18.95
N ASN A 35 30.78 -33.02 -19.93
CA ASN A 35 31.76 -32.13 -20.54
C ASN A 35 31.69 -30.71 -19.91
N GLY A 36 30.72 -30.47 -19.02
CA GLY A 36 30.51 -29.18 -18.38
C GLY A 36 29.57 -28.25 -19.16
N GLU A 37 28.92 -28.75 -20.21
CA GLU A 37 28.00 -27.99 -21.04
C GLU A 37 26.58 -28.00 -20.44
N ILE A 38 25.86 -26.89 -20.62
CA ILE A 38 24.48 -26.75 -20.14
C ILE A 38 23.59 -27.65 -21.00
N LEU A 39 22.93 -28.62 -20.37
CA LEU A 39 21.87 -29.40 -21.00
C LEU A 39 20.62 -28.52 -21.07
N ASN A 40 20.45 -27.83 -22.20
CA ASN A 40 19.25 -27.04 -22.50
C ASN A 40 17.99 -27.86 -22.21
N LYS A 41 17.02 -27.22 -21.53
CA LYS A 41 15.70 -27.79 -21.25
C LYS A 41 15.12 -28.29 -22.57
N ASP A 42 14.67 -29.54 -22.56
CA ASP A 42 13.84 -30.10 -23.63
C ASP A 42 12.71 -29.09 -23.89
N ASN A 43 12.59 -28.64 -25.14
CA ASN A 43 11.53 -27.76 -25.62
C ASN A 43 10.17 -28.45 -25.44
N SER A 44 9.53 -28.25 -24.29
CA SER A 44 8.06 -28.19 -24.25
C SER A 44 7.69 -26.70 -24.28
N PRO A 45 6.90 -26.25 -25.26
CA PRO A 45 6.38 -24.89 -25.24
C PRO A 45 5.38 -24.80 -24.08
N ASN A 46 5.85 -24.31 -22.93
CA ASN A 46 4.99 -24.09 -21.78
C ASN A 46 4.25 -22.76 -21.97
N LEU A 47 3.18 -22.81 -22.76
CA LEU A 47 2.31 -21.68 -23.11
C LEU A 47 1.50 -21.13 -21.91
N ASP A 48 1.57 -21.75 -20.72
CA ASP A 48 0.88 -21.28 -19.50
C ASP A 48 1.75 -20.44 -18.54
N SER A 49 3.07 -20.47 -18.69
CA SER A 49 3.99 -19.86 -17.70
C SER A 49 4.08 -18.34 -17.74
N THR A 50 3.61 -17.68 -18.81
CA THR A 50 3.59 -16.22 -18.93
C THR A 50 2.36 -15.60 -18.29
N ALA A 51 1.21 -16.28 -18.33
CA ALA A 51 -0.03 -15.81 -17.71
C ALA A 51 0.04 -15.88 -16.18
N GLU A 52 0.52 -17.00 -15.63
CA GLU A 52 0.69 -17.16 -14.18
C GLU A 52 1.72 -16.18 -13.61
N ASN A 53 2.86 -15.97 -14.30
CA ASN A 53 3.85 -14.98 -13.89
C ASN A 53 3.32 -13.54 -14.00
N HIS A 54 2.47 -13.24 -14.99
CA HIS A 54 1.86 -11.92 -15.11
C HIS A 54 0.84 -11.66 -14.00
N GLN A 55 0.01 -12.65 -13.67
CA GLN A 55 -0.96 -12.58 -12.58
C GLN A 55 -0.26 -12.38 -11.22
N GLN A 56 0.79 -13.17 -10.94
CA GLN A 56 1.56 -13.02 -9.70
C GLN A 56 2.20 -11.64 -9.58
N LEU A 57 2.71 -11.10 -10.69
CA LEU A 57 3.29 -9.74 -10.70
C LEU A 57 2.23 -8.67 -10.46
N GLN A 58 1.03 -8.81 -11.05
CA GLN A 58 -0.08 -7.89 -10.81
C GLN A 58 -0.57 -7.95 -9.36
N GLU A 59 -0.75 -9.14 -8.80
CA GLU A 59 -1.13 -9.33 -7.40
C GLU A 59 -0.10 -8.73 -6.44
N GLN A 60 1.20 -8.89 -6.73
CA GLN A 60 2.25 -8.27 -5.93
C GLN A 60 2.20 -6.74 -6.00
N LYS A 61 1.92 -6.16 -7.17
CA LYS A 61 1.73 -4.70 -7.31
C LYS A 61 0.54 -4.22 -6.48
N ILE A 62 -0.58 -4.92 -6.53
CA ILE A 62 -1.78 -4.62 -5.73
C ILE A 62 -1.44 -4.68 -4.24
N ARG A 63 -0.81 -5.77 -3.77
CA ARG A 63 -0.41 -5.92 -2.36
C ARG A 63 0.52 -4.80 -1.90
N ASN A 64 1.56 -4.50 -2.66
CA ASN A 64 2.50 -3.43 -2.35
C ASN A 64 1.79 -2.07 -2.27
N PHE A 65 0.80 -1.85 -3.13
CA PHE A 65 -0.01 -0.65 -3.11
C PHE A 65 -0.92 -0.59 -1.87
N CYS A 66 -1.64 -1.67 -1.55
CA CYS A 66 -2.45 -1.77 -0.34
C CYS A 66 -1.63 -1.48 0.93
N VAL A 67 -0.42 -2.04 1.04
CA VAL A 67 0.48 -1.78 2.19
C VAL A 67 0.78 -0.29 2.36
N ARG A 68 0.94 0.45 1.26
CA ARG A 68 1.17 1.90 1.31
C ARG A 68 -0.07 2.68 1.74
N MET A 69 -1.28 2.18 1.43
CA MET A 69 -2.54 2.82 1.81
C MET A 69 -2.95 2.57 3.26
N ILE A 70 -2.51 1.46 3.88
CA ILE A 70 -2.91 1.11 5.26
C ILE A 70 -2.64 2.26 6.23
N LYS A 71 -1.41 2.79 6.26
CA LYS A 71 -1.03 3.85 7.21
C LYS A 71 -1.90 5.12 7.12
N PRO A 72 -2.09 5.74 5.94
CA PRO A 72 -2.95 6.92 5.86
C PRO A 72 -4.42 6.59 6.14
N ILE A 73 -4.93 5.41 5.75
CA ILE A 73 -6.29 5.00 6.11
C ILE A 73 -6.46 4.87 7.62
N ASP A 74 -5.55 4.16 8.30
CA ASP A 74 -5.58 4.01 9.76
C ASP A 74 -5.56 5.38 10.44
N LYS A 75 -4.69 6.29 9.97
CA LYS A 75 -4.63 7.67 10.50
C LYS A 75 -5.94 8.42 10.29
N LEU A 76 -6.52 8.39 9.09
CA LEU A 76 -7.80 9.02 8.80
C LEU A 76 -8.91 8.45 9.70
N GLU A 77 -8.89 7.14 9.93
CA GLU A 77 -9.83 6.45 10.80
C GLU A 77 -9.74 6.87 12.27
N THR A 78 -8.56 7.26 12.76
CA THR A 78 -8.44 7.85 14.11
C THR A 78 -9.00 9.27 14.22
N LEU A 79 -9.02 10.02 13.12
CA LEU A 79 -9.45 11.42 13.10
C LEU A 79 -10.95 11.57 12.86
N VAL A 80 -11.54 10.66 12.10
CA VAL A 80 -12.93 10.71 11.70
C VAL A 80 -13.82 10.09 12.78
N ASN A 81 -14.66 10.91 13.41
CA ASN A 81 -15.56 10.48 14.48
C ASN A 81 -16.91 9.95 13.92
N ILE A 82 -16.89 8.80 13.24
CA ILE A 82 -18.12 8.11 12.79
C ILE A 82 -18.48 7.00 13.78
N ARG A 83 -19.63 7.13 14.44
CA ARG A 83 -20.09 6.18 15.48
C ARG A 83 -20.70 4.90 14.92
N SER A 84 -21.39 4.99 13.78
CA SER A 84 -22.06 3.82 13.18
C SER A 84 -21.07 2.98 12.38
N PRO A 85 -20.92 1.68 12.69
CA PRO A 85 -20.05 0.79 11.92
C PRO A 85 -20.42 0.74 10.42
N VAL A 86 -21.72 0.78 10.11
CA VAL A 86 -22.23 0.75 8.73
C VAL A 86 -21.86 2.03 7.98
N GLU A 87 -22.01 3.19 8.61
CA GLU A 87 -21.63 4.46 7.99
C GLU A 87 -20.11 4.57 7.83
N ARG A 88 -19.36 4.08 8.81
CA ARG A 88 -17.90 4.02 8.77
C ARG A 88 -17.43 3.18 7.59
N GLN A 89 -17.99 1.99 7.40
CA GLN A 89 -17.67 1.14 6.27
C GLN A 89 -18.02 1.79 4.92
N LYS A 90 -19.20 2.43 4.82
CA LYS A 90 -19.59 3.18 3.62
C LYS A 90 -18.62 4.31 3.32
N TYR A 91 -18.26 5.10 4.33
CA TYR A 91 -17.31 6.20 4.21
C TYR A 91 -15.95 5.71 3.69
N PHE A 92 -15.34 4.71 4.34
CA PHE A 92 -14.04 4.19 3.92
C PHE A 92 -14.08 3.49 2.56
N SER A 93 -15.19 2.80 2.23
CA SER A 93 -15.40 2.26 0.89
C SER A 93 -15.38 3.35 -0.17
N SER A 94 -16.05 4.49 0.08
CA SER A 94 -16.06 5.64 -0.83
C SER A 94 -14.68 6.28 -0.93
N VAL A 95 -13.98 6.49 0.19
CA VAL A 95 -12.62 7.04 0.21
C VAL A 95 -11.67 6.18 -0.61
N ILE A 96 -11.66 4.86 -0.38
CA ILE A 96 -10.78 3.94 -1.12
C ILE A 96 -11.11 3.98 -2.62
N THR A 97 -12.39 3.82 -2.97
CA THR A 97 -12.82 3.79 -4.38
C THR A 97 -12.47 5.08 -5.11
N TYR A 98 -12.72 6.23 -4.49
CA TYR A 98 -12.43 7.54 -5.08
C TYR A 98 -10.93 7.84 -5.11
N SER A 99 -10.17 7.44 -4.08
CA SER A 99 -8.72 7.60 -4.08
C SER A 99 -8.08 6.87 -5.26
N LEU A 100 -8.53 5.64 -5.56
CA LEU A 100 -8.00 4.81 -6.64
C LEU A 100 -8.26 5.40 -8.04
N SER A 101 -9.23 6.31 -8.18
CA SER A 101 -9.46 7.04 -9.43
C SER A 101 -8.64 8.32 -9.56
N GLN A 102 -7.90 8.73 -8.52
CA GLN A 102 -7.04 9.90 -8.56
C GLN A 102 -5.67 9.59 -9.17
N ALA A 103 -5.01 10.63 -9.69
CA ALA A 103 -3.64 10.54 -10.21
C ALA A 103 -2.64 10.09 -9.13
N ASN A 104 -2.84 10.51 -7.88
CA ASN A 104 -2.09 10.04 -6.72
C ASN A 104 -3.05 9.68 -5.58
N PRO A 105 -3.43 8.40 -5.46
CA PRO A 105 -4.42 7.96 -4.46
C PRO A 105 -3.97 8.19 -3.01
N ILE A 106 -2.66 8.09 -2.73
CA ILE A 106 -2.14 8.26 -1.37
C ILE A 106 -2.22 9.73 -0.96
N ASN A 107 -1.76 10.63 -1.82
CA ASN A 107 -1.84 12.07 -1.54
C ASN A 107 -3.29 12.53 -1.34
N TYR A 108 -4.24 11.99 -2.12
CA TYR A 108 -5.66 12.30 -1.89
C TYR A 108 -6.12 11.93 -0.46
N ILE A 109 -5.68 10.79 0.07
CA ILE A 109 -6.02 10.39 1.44
C ILE A 109 -5.29 11.30 2.45
N GLU A 110 -4.06 11.70 2.16
CA GLU A 110 -3.33 12.68 3.00
C GLU A 110 -4.03 14.04 3.06
N ASP A 111 -4.56 14.54 1.93
CA ASP A 111 -5.35 15.78 1.91
C ASP A 111 -6.63 15.65 2.75
N LEU A 112 -7.29 14.48 2.73
CA LEU A 112 -8.44 14.20 3.59
C LEU A 112 -8.06 14.19 5.07
N ILE A 113 -6.89 13.64 5.41
CA ILE A 113 -6.36 13.63 6.78
C ILE A 113 -6.12 15.06 7.26
N ASP A 114 -5.49 15.89 6.43
CA ASP A 114 -5.19 17.27 6.77
C ASP A 114 -6.46 18.10 6.96
N ASN A 115 -7.46 17.88 6.11
CA ASN A 115 -8.79 18.49 6.27
C ASN A 115 -9.49 18.02 7.56
N ALA A 116 -9.50 16.71 7.83
CA ALA A 116 -10.09 16.17 9.06
C ALA A 116 -9.41 16.72 10.32
N TYR A 117 -8.08 16.79 10.31
CA TYR A 117 -7.29 17.36 11.39
C TYR A 117 -7.57 18.85 11.61
N SER A 118 -7.63 19.62 10.52
CA SER A 118 -7.96 21.05 10.55
C SER A 118 -9.34 21.30 11.13
N ASN A 119 -10.36 20.52 10.72
CA ASN A 119 -11.71 20.63 11.28
C ASN A 119 -11.76 20.27 12.77
N LEU A 120 -11.04 19.22 13.18
CA LEU A 120 -10.95 18.82 14.59
C LEU A 120 -10.37 19.96 15.44
N TRP A 121 -9.30 20.60 14.98
CA TRP A 121 -8.69 21.72 15.69
C TRP A 121 -9.54 22.97 15.66
N LEU A 122 -10.16 23.31 14.53
CA LEU A 122 -11.10 24.42 14.44
C LEU A 122 -12.22 24.26 15.48
N ASN A 123 -12.83 23.07 15.56
CA ASN A 123 -13.88 22.80 16.53
C ASN A 123 -13.40 22.91 17.99
N ARG A 124 -12.15 22.49 18.27
CA ARG A 124 -11.53 22.67 19.59
C ARG A 124 -11.32 24.14 19.92
N LEU A 125 -10.80 24.94 18.98
CA LEU A 125 -10.59 26.38 19.16
C LEU A 125 -11.91 27.10 19.41
N ILE A 126 -12.94 26.79 18.62
CA ILE A 126 -14.29 27.34 18.83
C ILE A 126 -14.80 26.98 20.23
N ASN A 127 -14.60 25.74 20.68
CA ASN A 127 -15.01 25.34 22.02
C ASN A 127 -14.25 26.07 23.14
N TYR A 128 -12.94 26.31 22.99
CA TYR A 128 -12.18 27.11 23.94
C TYR A 128 -12.68 28.56 24.00
N VAL A 129 -12.95 29.17 22.84
CA VAL A 129 -13.52 30.53 22.77
C VAL A 129 -14.91 30.56 23.40
N ALA A 130 -15.76 29.57 23.13
CA ALA A 130 -17.11 29.46 23.69
C ALA A 130 -17.08 29.40 25.21
N VAL A 131 -16.30 28.47 25.77
CA VAL A 131 -16.18 28.29 27.23
C VAL A 131 -15.52 29.51 27.87
N GLY A 132 -14.43 30.02 27.29
CA GLY A 132 -13.67 31.15 27.84
C GLY A 132 -14.43 32.47 27.85
N ASN A 133 -15.32 32.70 26.88
CA ASN A 133 -16.10 33.94 26.77
C ASN A 133 -17.56 33.77 27.24
N ASN A 134 -17.95 32.59 27.74
CA ASN A 134 -19.31 32.26 28.13
C ASN A 134 -20.35 32.56 27.01
N ILE A 135 -19.99 32.22 25.77
CA ILE A 135 -20.86 32.36 24.59
C ILE A 135 -21.15 30.98 24.01
N ASN A 136 -22.26 30.85 23.28
CA ASN A 136 -22.57 29.59 22.63
C ASN A 136 -21.58 29.29 21.49
N TYR A 137 -21.53 28.03 21.05
CA TYR A 137 -20.61 27.57 20.01
C TYR A 137 -20.69 28.39 18.72
N GLN A 138 -21.90 28.76 18.29
CA GLN A 138 -22.11 29.53 17.06
C GLN A 138 -21.57 30.96 17.19
N GLY A 139 -21.78 31.61 18.34
CA GLY A 139 -21.23 32.92 18.63
C GLY A 139 -19.71 32.90 18.69
N ALA A 140 -19.12 31.86 19.31
CA ALA A 140 -17.69 31.66 19.33
C ALA A 140 -17.09 31.45 17.93
N ARG A 141 -17.79 30.71 17.07
CA ARG A 141 -17.39 30.52 15.67
C ARG A 141 -17.36 31.84 14.91
N ILE A 142 -18.44 32.63 14.98
CA ILE A 142 -18.53 33.94 14.32
C ILE A 142 -17.42 34.87 14.83
N LEU A 143 -17.19 34.91 16.15
CA LEU A 143 -16.13 35.72 16.75
C LEU A 143 -14.76 35.30 16.23
N LEU A 144 -14.45 34.00 16.23
CA LEU A 144 -13.17 33.48 15.75
C LEU A 144 -12.97 33.76 14.25
N GLU A 145 -14.00 33.52 13.42
CA GLU A 145 -13.96 33.81 11.98
C GLU A 145 -13.71 35.30 11.73
N ASN A 146 -14.40 36.20 12.44
CA ASN A 146 -14.18 37.64 12.36
C ASN A 146 -12.77 38.06 12.80
N LEU A 147 -12.21 37.43 13.85
CA LEU A 147 -10.85 37.75 14.31
C LEU A 147 -9.79 37.31 13.30
N ILE A 148 -10.01 36.20 12.59
CA ILE A 148 -9.08 35.71 11.57
C ILE A 148 -9.16 36.58 10.31
N THR A 149 -10.37 36.87 9.79
CA THR A 149 -10.54 37.67 8.57
C THR A 149 -10.13 39.13 8.73
N ASN A 150 -10.22 39.70 9.92
CA ASN A 150 -9.76 41.08 10.15
C ASN A 150 -8.25 41.20 10.44
N ASN A 151 -7.52 40.08 10.55
CA ASN A 151 -6.07 40.04 10.78
C ASN A 151 -5.34 39.51 9.52
N GLU A 152 -5.56 40.12 8.35
CA GLU A 152 -4.88 39.78 7.07
C GLU A 152 -3.36 40.07 7.07
N SER A 153 -2.61 39.60 8.08
CA SER A 153 -1.14 39.68 8.16
C SER A 153 -0.49 38.31 8.40
N PHE A 154 -1.21 37.20 8.25
CA PHE A 154 -0.64 35.86 8.40
C PHE A 154 0.16 35.37 7.17
N ASP A 155 0.13 36.11 6.07
CA ASP A 155 0.95 35.85 4.88
C ASP A 155 2.20 36.76 4.88
N THR A 156 3.18 36.46 5.73
CA THR A 156 4.58 36.89 5.57
C THR A 156 5.54 35.76 5.87
#